data_AF-A0A2R6FVJ1-F1
#
_entry.id   AF-A0A2R6FVJ1-F1
#
_cell.length_a   1.000
_cell.length_b   1.000
_cell.length_c   1.000
_cell.angle_alpha   90.00
_cell.angle_beta   90.00
_cell.angle_gamma   90.00
#
_symmetry.space_group_name_H-M   'P 1'
#
loop_
_entity.id
_entity.type
_entity.pdbx_description
1 polymer ?
#
loop_
_entity_poly.entity_id
_entity_poly.type
_entity_poly.pdbx_seq_one_letter_code
_entity_poly.pdbx_strand_id
1 'polypeptide(L)' 'MAPEITKITSTEFTYEIPDVGTDHHGFNLVYEPGAVTERKLFAITVHTDEGITGEYVGGNSPGAAQ' A
#
# COMPACT_ATOMS: atom_id res chain seq x y z
N MET A 1 -21.85 10.08 20.44
CA MET A 1 -20.73 10.92 19.98
C MET A 1 -20.18 10.30 18.71
N ALA A 2 -19.26 10.94 18.00
CA ALA A 2 -18.55 10.28 16.91
C ALA A 2 -17.33 9.54 17.48
N PRO A 3 -16.89 8.41 16.88
CA PRO A 3 -15.68 7.71 17.33
C PRO A 3 -14.45 8.63 17.31
N GLU A 4 -13.60 8.52 18.33
CA GLU A 4 -12.33 9.25 18.44
C GLU A 4 -11.16 8.36 18.06
N ILE A 5 -10.23 8.87 17.24
CA ILE A 5 -9.02 8.13 16.85
C ILE A 5 -8.07 8.04 18.04
N THR A 6 -7.66 6.82 18.39
CA THR A 6 -6.75 6.55 19.52
C THR A 6 -5.34 6.18 19.08
N LYS A 7 -5.18 5.61 17.87
CA LYS A 7 -3.87 5.21 17.32
C LYS A 7 -3.92 5.12 15.80
N ILE A 8 -2.81 5.52 15.16
CA ILE A 8 -2.54 5.27 13.74
C ILE A 8 -1.24 4.48 13.62
N THR A 9 -1.25 3.42 12.83
CA THR A 9 -0.06 2.60 12.53
C THR A 9 0.21 2.65 11.03
N SER A 10 1.47 2.88 10.66
CA SER A 10 1.96 2.72 9.29
C SER A 10 2.81 1.46 9.21
N THR A 11 2.50 0.56 8.29
CA THR A 11 3.22 -0.68 8.06
C THR A 11 3.80 -0.66 6.65
N GLU A 12 5.12 -0.61 6.55
CA GLU A 12 5.84 -0.82 5.29
C GLU A 12 5.97 -2.31 5.02
N PHE A 13 5.66 -2.73 3.79
CA PHE A 13 5.83 -4.12 3.38
C PHE A 13 6.18 -4.22 1.89
N THR A 14 6.74 -5.37 1.53
CA THR A 14 7.15 -5.71 0.16
C THR A 14 6.59 -7.07 -0.22
N TYR A 15 6.17 -7.22 -1.47
CA TYR A 15 5.74 -8.49 -2.05
C TYR A 15 6.07 -8.54 -3.55
N GLU A 16 6.21 -9.74 -4.09
CA GLU A 16 6.42 -9.95 -5.52
C GLU A 16 5.08 -10.03 -6.26
N ILE A 17 5.07 -9.51 -7.50
CA ILE A 17 3.99 -9.69 -8.45
C ILE A 17 4.55 -10.43 -9.67
N PRO A 18 4.23 -11.73 -9.83
CA PRO A 18 4.69 -12.51 -10.97
C PRO A 18 3.96 -12.11 -12.25
N ASP A 19 4.65 -12.28 -13.38
CA ASP A 19 4.21 -11.93 -14.73
C ASP A 19 3.81 -10.45 -14.90
N VAL A 20 4.42 -9.57 -14.10
CA VAL A 20 4.20 -8.13 -14.16
C VAL A 20 5.53 -7.41 -14.32
N GLY A 21 5.58 -6.54 -15.32
CA GLY A 21 6.69 -5.63 -15.60
C GLY A 21 6.20 -4.19 -15.72
N THR A 22 7.00 -3.36 -16.40
CA THR A 22 6.64 -1.98 -16.70
C THR A 22 6.61 -1.73 -18.20
N ASP A 23 5.75 -0.80 -18.63
CA ASP A 23 5.71 -0.38 -20.03
C ASP A 23 7.02 0.31 -20.46
N HIS A 24 7.10 0.70 -21.73
CA HIS A 24 8.24 1.43 -22.29
C HIS A 24 8.54 2.78 -21.60
N HIS A 25 7.64 3.31 -20.78
CA HIS A 25 7.88 4.50 -19.96
C HIS A 25 8.43 4.17 -18.56
N GLY A 26 8.45 2.88 -18.18
CA GLY A 26 9.08 2.38 -16.96
C GLY A 26 8.24 2.55 -15.70
N PHE A 27 6.96 2.92 -15.80
CA PHE A 27 6.12 3.18 -14.62
C PHE A 27 4.72 2.56 -14.67
N ASN A 28 4.11 2.40 -15.85
CA ASN A 28 2.80 1.75 -15.91
C ASN A 28 3.01 0.25 -15.77
N LEU A 29 2.28 -0.38 -14.85
CA LEU A 29 2.31 -1.84 -14.72
C LEU A 29 1.63 -2.47 -15.94
N VAL A 30 2.30 -3.45 -16.52
CA VAL A 30 1.80 -4.24 -17.65
C VAL A 30 2.00 -5.71 -17.37
N TYR A 31 1.17 -6.54 -17.99
CA TYR A 31 1.40 -7.97 -18.01
C TYR A 31 2.63 -8.29 -18.87
N GLU A 32 3.59 -9.01 -18.30
CA GLU A 32 4.83 -9.41 -18.96
C GLU A 32 5.23 -10.81 -18.47
N PRO A 33 4.96 -11.89 -19.25
CA PRO A 33 5.26 -13.25 -18.86
C PRO A 33 6.73 -13.44 -18.46
N GLY A 34 6.96 -14.03 -17.28
CA GLY A 34 8.29 -14.29 -16.74
C GLY A 34 8.96 -13.10 -16.05
N ALA A 35 8.40 -11.90 -16.12
CA ALA A 35 8.84 -10.78 -15.32
C ALA A 35 8.36 -10.92 -13.86
N VAL A 36 9.11 -10.32 -12.93
CA VAL A 36 8.70 -10.23 -11.52
C VAL A 36 8.91 -8.78 -11.07
N THR A 37 7.83 -8.12 -10.67
CA THR A 37 7.89 -6.79 -10.07
C THR A 37 7.87 -6.90 -8.55
N GLU A 38 8.91 -6.39 -7.89
CA GLU A 38 8.91 -6.20 -6.45
C GLU A 38 8.10 -4.92 -6.11
N ARG A 39 7.00 -5.09 -5.39
CA ARG A 39 6.13 -3.98 -5.00
C ARG A 39 6.30 -3.66 -3.52
N LYS A 40 6.77 -2.44 -3.24
CA LYS A 40 6.80 -1.84 -1.91
C LYS A 40 5.60 -0.90 -1.71
N LEU A 41 4.84 -1.10 -0.64
CA LEU A 41 3.66 -0.32 -0.28
C LEU A 41 3.64 -0.03 1.22
N PHE A 42 2.71 0.86 1.60
CA PHE A 42 2.38 1.15 2.98
C PHE A 42 0.91 0.78 3.25
N ALA A 43 0.66 0.24 4.44
CA ALA A 43 -0.68 0.08 4.98
C ALA A 43 -0.88 1.05 6.15
N ILE A 44 -2.01 1.73 6.18
CA ILE A 44 -2.44 2.58 7.28
C ILE A 44 -3.56 1.87 8.03
N THR A 45 -3.38 1.68 9.33
CA THR A 45 -4.39 1.15 10.24
C THR A 45 -4.75 2.21 11.27
N VAL A 46 -6.04 2.55 11.36
CA VAL A 46 -6.58 3.56 12.28
C VAL A 46 -7.46 2.86 13.31
N HIS A 47 -7.18 3.07 14.59
CA HIS A 47 -7.97 2.54 15.72
C HIS A 47 -8.77 3.67 16.38
N THR A 48 -9.95 3.32 16.88
CA THR A 48 -10.83 4.25 17.61
C THR A 48 -11.07 3.82 19.06
N ASP A 49 -11.62 4.72 19.87
CA ASP A 49 -12.04 4.48 21.25
C ASP A 49 -13.25 3.53 21.36
N GLU A 50 -14.07 3.44 20.32
CA GLU A 50 -15.17 2.47 20.22
C GLU A 50 -14.72 1.06 19.74
N GLY A 51 -13.41 0.86 19.53
CA GLY A 51 -12.86 -0.43 19.08
C GLY A 51 -12.99 -0.69 17.57
N ILE A 52 -13.55 0.26 16.82
CA ILE A 52 -13.61 0.21 15.35
C ILE A 52 -12.20 0.42 14.79
N THR A 53 -11.83 -0.40 13.79
CA THR A 53 -10.55 -0.30 13.08
C THR A 53 -10.81 -0.12 11.57
N GLY A 54 -10.16 0.88 10.98
CA GLY A 54 -10.15 1.12 9.53
C GLY A 54 -8.77 0.85 8.95
N GLU A 55 -8.73 0.27 7.75
CA GLU A 55 -7.49 -0.07 7.05
C GLU A 55 -7.49 0.46 5.62
N TYR A 56 -6.34 0.96 5.19
CA TYR A 56 -6.09 1.36 3.80
C TYR A 56 -4.74 0.84 3.36
N VAL A 57 -4.71 0.09 2.25
CA VAL A 57 -3.49 -0.41 1.63
C VAL A 57 -3.30 0.31 0.30
N GLY A 58 -2.26 1.12 0.21
CA GLY A 58 -2.02 1.91 -1.00
C GLY A 58 -0.92 2.94 -0.81
N GLY A 59 -0.50 3.55 -1.93
CA GLY A 59 0.63 4.48 -1.98
C GLY A 59 1.96 3.75 -2.13
N ASN A 60 2.70 4.10 -3.19
CA ASN A 60 4.15 3.87 -3.23
C ASN A 60 4.85 4.90 -2.34
N SER A 61 6.14 4.71 -2.03
CA SER A 61 6.89 5.58 -1.12
C SER A 61 6.68 7.10 -1.33
N PRO A 62 6.66 7.65 -2.56
CA PRO A 62 6.34 9.07 -2.76
C PRO A 62 4.91 9.45 -2.36
N GLY A 63 3.92 8.61 -2.66
CA GLY A 63 2.52 8.86 -2.30
C GLY A 63 2.20 8.67 -0.82
N ALA A 64 3.03 7.93 -0.09
CA ALA A 64 2.90 7.73 1.36
C ALA A 64 3.65 8.78 2.20
N ALA A 65 4.59 9.51 1.60
CA ALA A 65 5.47 10.46 2.30
C ALA A 65 5.05 11.94 2.15
N GLN A 66 3.91 12.21 1.51
CA GLN A 66 3.39 13.57 1.27
C GLN A 66 2.46 14.07 2.39
#